data_AF-A0A246HIB4-F1
#
_entry.id   AF-A0A246HIB4-F1
#
_cell.length_a   1.000
_cell.length_b   1.000
_cell.length_c   1.000
_cell.angle_alpha   90.00
_cell.angle_beta   90.00
_cell.angle_gamma   90.00
#
_symmetry.space_group_name_H-M   'P 1'
#
loop_
_entity.id
_entity.type
_entity.pdbx_description
1 polymer ?
#
loop_
_entity_poly.entity_id
_entity_poly.type
_entity_poly.pdbx_seq_one_letter_code
_entity_poly.pdbx_strand_id
1 'polypeptide(L)'
;MLNTTEQSDRRGRRVCQLLCMALLAMAPTRYAAAAGVGYVPSAVEAFILETVLADEVRALEQGGQTALLAHPGASPPNGATSASAVQQQFAAFYRGDRVADSTVARMAIVIAMTAAQLEQPDHCLTDQRICSAAILRAGPTREDAEGLRQVVQRFQSAGLDLSAFEPAATPPPA
;
A
#
# COMPACT_ATOMS: atom_id res chain seq x y z
N MET A 1 48.16 -29.68 14.50
CA MET A 1 46.81 -30.00 15.00
C MET A 1 46.09 -28.68 15.25
N LEU A 2 45.30 -28.20 14.29
CA LEU A 2 44.66 -26.87 14.34
C LEU A 2 43.17 -27.01 14.64
N ASN A 3 42.86 -26.69 15.90
CA ASN A 3 41.68 -26.01 16.43
C ASN A 3 40.34 -26.14 15.67
N THR A 4 39.62 -27.23 15.94
CA THR A 4 38.26 -27.52 15.44
C THR A 4 37.18 -26.54 15.93
N THR A 5 37.46 -25.75 16.97
CA THR A 5 36.53 -24.79 17.59
C THR A 5 36.38 -23.50 16.80
N GLU A 6 37.46 -22.97 16.21
CA GLU A 6 37.41 -21.77 15.36
C GLU A 6 36.64 -21.99 14.05
N GLN A 7 36.66 -23.22 13.53
CA GLN A 7 36.00 -23.57 12.29
C GLN A 7 34.47 -23.69 12.44
N SER A 8 34.00 -24.05 13.65
CA SER A 8 32.57 -24.11 13.99
C SER A 8 31.97 -22.71 14.14
N ASP A 9 32.69 -21.79 14.78
CA ASP A 9 32.25 -20.41 15.00
C ASP A 9 32.09 -19.63 13.69
N ARG A 10 33.07 -19.74 12.78
CA ARG A 10 32.98 -19.13 11.43
C ARG A 10 31.87 -19.72 10.58
N ARG A 11 31.52 -21.00 10.76
CA ARG A 11 30.39 -21.64 10.06
C ARG A 11 29.06 -21.12 10.57
N GLY A 12 28.89 -21.02 11.89
CA GLY A 12 27.68 -20.48 12.51
C GLY A 12 27.43 -19.02 12.13
N ARG A 13 28.48 -18.19 12.13
CA ARG A 13 28.41 -16.78 11.75
C ARG A 13 28.06 -16.57 10.27
N ARG A 14 28.59 -17.41 9.38
CA ARG A 14 28.25 -17.43 7.94
C ARG A 14 26.82 -17.91 7.70
N VAL A 15 26.36 -18.94 8.42
CA VAL A 15 24.97 -19.42 8.33
C VAL A 15 24.00 -18.36 8.82
N CYS A 16 24.30 -17.66 9.92
CA CYS A 16 23.48 -16.57 10.45
C CYS A 16 23.45 -15.36 9.51
N GLN A 17 24.60 -14.98 8.91
CA GLN A 17 24.65 -13.94 7.87
C GLN A 17 23.86 -14.31 6.61
N LEU A 18 23.95 -15.55 6.14
CA LEU A 18 23.20 -16.02 4.97
C LEU A 18 21.70 -16.08 5.25
N LEU A 19 21.29 -16.46 6.46
CA LEU A 19 19.90 -16.43 6.91
C LEU A 19 19.35 -15.00 7.02
N CYS A 20 20.12 -14.06 7.57
CA CYS A 20 19.71 -12.64 7.59
C CYS A 20 19.59 -12.04 6.20
N MET A 21 20.51 -12.36 5.27
CA MET A 21 20.40 -11.89 3.88
C MET A 21 19.23 -12.54 3.13
N ALA A 22 18.90 -13.81 3.41
CA ALA A 22 17.74 -14.47 2.83
C ALA A 22 16.41 -13.94 3.37
N LEU A 23 16.35 -13.52 4.64
CA LEU A 23 15.17 -12.91 5.25
C LEU A 23 14.91 -11.48 4.75
N LEU A 24 15.95 -10.70 4.43
CA LEU A 24 15.79 -9.39 3.78
C LEU A 24 15.30 -9.49 2.32
N ALA A 25 15.41 -10.64 1.67
CA ALA A 25 14.94 -10.86 0.30
C ALA A 25 13.45 -11.23 0.19
N MET A 26 12.77 -11.45 1.32
CA MET A 26 11.33 -11.76 1.38
C MET A 26 10.49 -10.50 1.70
N ALA A 27 10.96 -9.31 1.35
CA ALA A 27 10.08 -8.16 1.24
C ALA A 27 9.13 -8.39 0.05
N PRO A 28 7.82 -8.06 0.15
CA PRO A 28 6.87 -8.31 -0.91
C PRO A 28 7.31 -7.54 -2.15
N THR A 29 7.86 -8.25 -3.12
CA THR A 29 8.38 -7.73 -4.40
C THR A 29 7.24 -7.35 -5.35
N ARG A 30 6.08 -6.95 -4.81
CA ARG A 30 4.88 -6.65 -5.59
C ARG A 30 4.87 -5.23 -6.16
N TYR A 31 5.74 -4.36 -5.64
CA TYR A 31 5.85 -2.96 -6.05
C TYR A 31 7.30 -2.55 -6.36
N ALA A 32 8.13 -3.49 -6.82
CA ALA A 32 9.45 -3.12 -7.33
C ALA A 32 9.26 -2.25 -8.59
N ALA A 33 9.39 -0.93 -8.44
CA ALA A 33 9.45 -0.04 -9.57
C ALA A 33 10.65 -0.44 -10.44
N ALA A 34 10.37 -0.72 -11.72
CA ALA A 34 11.41 -0.61 -12.73
C ALA A 34 11.99 0.81 -12.64
N ALA A 35 13.31 0.97 -12.71
CA ALA A 35 13.96 2.29 -12.65
C ALA A 35 13.31 3.24 -13.67
N GLY A 36 12.43 4.12 -13.18
CA GLY A 36 11.47 4.89 -13.95
C GLY A 36 10.55 5.70 -13.03
N VAL A 37 9.84 6.66 -13.61
CA VAL A 37 8.81 7.48 -12.95
C VAL A 37 7.78 6.56 -12.26
N GLY A 38 7.40 6.86 -11.02
CA GLY A 38 6.49 6.05 -10.22
C GLY A 38 6.75 6.14 -8.71
N TYR A 39 5.73 5.82 -7.93
CA TYR A 39 5.79 5.75 -6.47
C TYR A 39 5.91 4.29 -6.01
N VAL A 40 6.84 4.02 -5.09
CA VAL A 40 6.94 2.71 -4.44
C VAL A 40 6.32 2.82 -3.05
N PRO A 41 5.19 2.14 -2.78
CA PRO A 41 4.61 2.09 -1.45
C PRO A 41 5.59 1.49 -0.43
N SER A 42 5.58 2.03 0.78
CA SER A 42 6.25 1.39 1.91
C SER A 42 5.62 0.02 2.20
N ALA A 43 6.35 -0.85 2.91
CA ALA A 43 5.81 -2.15 3.34
C ALA A 43 4.49 -2.00 4.12
N VAL A 44 4.39 -0.94 4.93
CA VAL A 44 3.23 -0.63 5.76
C VAL A 44 2.06 -0.16 4.89
N GLU A 45 2.30 0.73 3.93
CA GLU A 45 1.27 1.15 2.97
C GLU A 45 0.74 -0.03 2.14
N ALA A 46 1.63 -0.91 1.68
CA ALA A 46 1.23 -2.12 0.96
C ALA A 46 0.39 -3.06 1.84
N PHE A 47 0.79 -3.27 3.09
CA PHE A 47 0.06 -4.12 4.02
C PHE A 47 -1.30 -3.54 4.42
N ILE A 48 -1.40 -2.22 4.59
CA ILE A 48 -2.67 -1.53 4.81
C ILE A 48 -3.61 -1.75 3.60
N LEU A 49 -3.10 -1.61 2.36
CA LEU A 49 -3.90 -1.89 1.17
C LEU A 49 -4.43 -3.34 1.17
N GLU A 50 -3.57 -4.32 1.41
CA GLU A 50 -3.97 -5.73 1.51
C GLU A 50 -5.03 -5.94 2.60
N THR A 51 -4.86 -5.27 3.74
CA THR A 51 -5.80 -5.30 4.86
C THR A 51 -7.17 -4.75 4.46
N VAL A 52 -7.20 -3.57 3.83
CA VAL A 52 -8.42 -2.91 3.34
C VAL A 52 -9.13 -3.78 2.30
N LEU A 53 -8.41 -4.32 1.33
CA LEU A 53 -9.01 -5.18 0.30
C LEU A 53 -9.64 -6.44 0.90
N ALA A 54 -8.97 -7.09 1.84
CA ALA A 54 -9.53 -8.26 2.51
C ALA A 54 -10.72 -7.90 3.43
N ASP A 55 -10.74 -6.73 4.05
CA ASP A 55 -11.94 -6.20 4.73
C ASP A 55 -13.10 -5.97 3.74
N GLU A 56 -12.84 -5.41 2.57
CA GLU A 56 -13.87 -5.20 1.54
C GLU A 56 -14.41 -6.51 0.97
N VAL A 57 -13.56 -7.52 0.75
CA VAL A 57 -14.02 -8.85 0.32
C VAL A 57 -14.97 -9.44 1.35
N ARG A 58 -14.61 -9.40 2.64
CA ARG A 58 -15.48 -9.87 3.74
C ARG A 58 -16.80 -9.12 3.76
N ALA A 59 -16.79 -7.79 3.61
CA ALA A 59 -17.99 -6.98 3.58
C ALA A 59 -18.89 -7.34 2.39
N LEU A 60 -18.31 -7.54 1.20
CA LEU A 60 -19.05 -7.94 0.02
C LEU A 60 -19.69 -9.33 0.17
N GLU A 61 -18.96 -10.30 0.72
CA GLU A 61 -19.47 -11.65 0.99
C GLU A 61 -20.63 -11.66 1.99
N GLN A 62 -20.65 -10.69 2.91
CA GLN A 62 -21.74 -10.47 3.86
C GLN A 62 -22.93 -9.70 3.24
N GLY A 63 -22.88 -9.36 1.95
CA GLY A 63 -23.91 -8.57 1.26
C GLY A 63 -23.86 -7.07 1.61
N GLY A 64 -22.75 -6.60 2.17
CA GLY A 64 -22.52 -5.20 2.50
C GLY A 64 -22.09 -4.35 1.30
N GLN A 65 -22.04 -3.04 1.51
CA GLN A 65 -21.50 -2.08 0.55
C GLN A 65 -19.97 -2.03 0.66
N THR A 66 -19.28 -1.83 -0.47
CA THR A 66 -17.82 -1.67 -0.54
C THR A 66 -17.45 -0.40 -1.28
N ALA A 67 -16.35 0.24 -0.89
CA ALA A 67 -15.90 1.50 -1.48
C ALA A 67 -14.98 1.30 -2.70
N LEU A 68 -14.19 0.22 -2.74
CA LEU A 68 -13.31 -0.10 -3.87
C LEU A 68 -13.84 -1.25 -4.74
N LEU A 69 -14.40 -2.29 -4.12
CA LEU A 69 -14.81 -3.50 -4.85
C LEU A 69 -16.15 -3.36 -5.60
N ALA A 70 -16.94 -2.33 -5.28
CA ALA A 70 -18.18 -2.01 -5.98
C ALA A 70 -17.87 -1.21 -7.24
N HIS A 71 -17.63 -1.90 -8.36
CA HIS A 71 -17.53 -1.23 -9.65
C HIS A 71 -18.94 -0.96 -10.22
N PRO A 72 -19.28 0.27 -10.64
CA PRO A 72 -20.53 0.50 -11.36
C PRO A 72 -20.48 -0.19 -12.73
N GLY A 73 -21.35 -1.18 -12.95
CA GLY A 73 -21.62 -1.74 -14.29
C GLY A 73 -21.23 -3.20 -14.54
N ALA A 74 -20.62 -3.90 -13.59
CA ALA A 74 -20.42 -5.35 -13.70
C ALA A 74 -20.45 -5.99 -12.31
N SER A 75 -21.17 -7.11 -12.18
CA SER A 75 -21.03 -7.98 -11.01
C SER A 75 -19.74 -8.80 -11.21
N PRO A 76 -18.68 -8.56 -10.44
CA PRO A 76 -17.52 -9.46 -10.44
C PRO A 76 -17.96 -10.85 -9.95
N PRO A 77 -17.36 -11.94 -10.46
CA PRO A 77 -17.80 -13.29 -10.14
C PRO A 77 -17.66 -13.66 -8.66
N ASN A 78 -16.79 -12.95 -7.91
CA ASN A 78 -16.67 -12.96 -6.45
C ASN A 78 -15.75 -11.81 -5.98
N GLY A 79 -15.71 -11.56 -4.66
CA GLY A 79 -14.90 -10.49 -4.07
C GLY A 79 -13.39 -10.64 -4.29
N ALA A 80 -12.85 -11.86 -4.30
CA ALA A 80 -11.42 -12.08 -4.54
C ALA A 80 -10.99 -11.62 -5.94
N THR A 81 -11.83 -11.86 -6.95
CA THR A 81 -11.60 -11.38 -8.31
C THR A 81 -11.61 -9.85 -8.37
N SER A 82 -12.58 -9.21 -7.71
CA SER A 82 -12.62 -7.75 -7.58
C SER A 82 -11.37 -7.20 -6.92
N ALA A 83 -10.93 -7.81 -5.81
CA ALA A 83 -9.77 -7.36 -5.06
C ALA A 83 -8.50 -7.45 -5.91
N SER A 84 -8.33 -8.52 -6.69
CA SER A 84 -7.20 -8.63 -7.63
C SER A 84 -7.22 -7.56 -8.72
N ALA A 85 -8.40 -7.23 -9.26
CA ALA A 85 -8.55 -6.19 -10.27
C ALA A 85 -8.21 -4.80 -9.68
N VAL A 86 -8.72 -4.49 -8.48
CA VAL A 86 -8.37 -3.26 -7.78
C VAL A 86 -6.87 -3.20 -7.47
N GLN A 87 -6.26 -4.30 -7.04
CA GLN A 87 -4.81 -4.36 -6.80
C GLN A 87 -4.01 -4.05 -8.08
N GLN A 88 -4.47 -4.50 -9.25
CA GLN A 88 -3.84 -4.14 -10.54
C GLN A 88 -4.02 -2.65 -10.86
N GLN A 89 -5.17 -2.05 -10.55
CA GLN A 89 -5.39 -0.61 -10.72
C GLN A 89 -4.45 0.21 -9.82
N PHE A 90 -4.25 -0.20 -8.57
CA PHE A 90 -3.24 0.42 -7.68
C PHE A 90 -1.82 0.26 -8.24
N ALA A 91 -1.46 -0.92 -8.75
CA ALA A 91 -0.15 -1.12 -9.35
C ALA A 91 0.07 -0.23 -10.60
N ALA A 92 -0.96 -0.04 -11.42
CA ALA A 92 -0.93 0.89 -12.55
C ALA A 92 -0.76 2.34 -12.08
N PHE A 93 -1.59 2.77 -11.12
CA PHE A 93 -1.49 4.09 -10.50
C PHE A 93 -0.08 4.35 -9.96
N TYR A 94 0.51 3.42 -9.20
CA TYR A 94 1.84 3.58 -8.63
C TYR A 94 2.97 3.59 -9.66
N ARG A 95 2.78 3.04 -10.86
CA ARG A 95 3.72 3.23 -11.99
C ARG A 95 3.59 4.59 -12.66
N GLY A 96 2.62 5.41 -12.26
CA GLY A 96 2.30 6.69 -12.92
C GLY A 96 1.33 6.55 -14.10
N ASP A 97 0.74 5.36 -14.31
CA ASP A 97 -0.30 5.20 -15.33
C ASP A 97 -1.53 6.05 -14.94
N ARG A 98 -2.14 6.74 -15.92
CA ARG A 98 -3.42 7.43 -15.68
C ARG A 98 -4.51 6.42 -15.35
N VAL A 99 -5.03 6.50 -14.13
CA VAL A 99 -6.23 5.76 -13.72
C VAL A 99 -7.47 6.63 -13.95
N ALA A 100 -8.43 6.11 -14.71
CA ALA A 100 -9.70 6.80 -14.97
C ALA A 100 -10.57 6.93 -13.71
N ASP A 101 -10.39 6.03 -12.75
CA ASP A 101 -11.14 6.00 -11.49
C ASP A 101 -10.39 6.77 -10.39
N SER A 102 -10.93 7.93 -10.01
CA SER A 102 -10.41 8.74 -8.91
C SER A 102 -10.47 8.04 -7.54
N THR A 103 -11.22 6.94 -7.41
CA THR A 103 -11.33 6.18 -6.15
C THR A 103 -10.00 5.54 -5.77
N VAL A 104 -9.25 5.01 -6.74
CA VAL A 104 -7.95 4.36 -6.50
C VAL A 104 -6.96 5.36 -5.93
N ALA A 105 -6.81 6.51 -6.58
CA ALA A 105 -5.88 7.54 -6.14
C ALA A 105 -6.31 8.19 -4.82
N ARG A 106 -7.63 8.35 -4.58
CA ARG A 106 -8.15 8.83 -3.29
C ARG A 106 -7.80 7.86 -2.17
N MET A 107 -7.97 6.56 -2.42
CA MET A 107 -7.68 5.54 -1.43
C MET A 107 -6.17 5.38 -1.21
N ALA A 108 -5.34 5.53 -2.25
CA ALA A 108 -3.88 5.57 -2.09
C ALA A 108 -3.43 6.70 -1.15
N ILE A 109 -4.04 7.88 -1.26
CA ILE A 109 -3.81 9.00 -0.34
C ILE A 109 -4.26 8.64 1.08
N VAL A 110 -5.45 8.06 1.24
CA VAL A 110 -5.96 7.62 2.56
C VAL A 110 -5.02 6.59 3.21
N ILE A 111 -4.49 5.65 2.43
CA ILE A 111 -3.55 4.62 2.90
C ILE A 111 -2.24 5.27 3.36
N ALA A 112 -1.66 6.16 2.57
CA ALA A 112 -0.43 6.87 2.91
C ALA A 112 -0.59 7.76 4.17
N MET A 113 -1.71 8.47 4.26
CA MET A 113 -2.08 9.24 5.45
C MET A 113 -2.20 8.37 6.69
N THR A 114 -2.93 7.25 6.57
CA THR A 114 -3.11 6.30 7.67
C THR A 114 -1.77 5.74 8.13
N ALA A 115 -0.90 5.35 7.19
CA ALA A 115 0.42 4.83 7.50
C ALA A 115 1.26 5.84 8.30
N ALA A 116 1.18 7.13 7.97
CA ALA A 116 1.90 8.20 8.66
C ALA A 116 1.40 8.46 10.08
N GLN A 117 0.15 8.09 10.39
CA GLN A 117 -0.48 8.28 11.71
C GLN A 117 -0.31 7.07 12.63
N LEU A 118 0.21 5.94 12.14
CA LEU A 118 0.44 4.77 12.99
C LEU A 118 1.59 5.04 13.98
N GLU A 119 1.31 4.89 15.27
CA GLU A 119 2.32 5.01 16.34
C GLU A 119 3.42 3.94 16.23
N GLN A 120 3.03 2.72 15.81
CA GLN A 120 3.89 1.54 15.70
C GLN A 120 3.65 0.87 14.35
N PRO A 121 4.15 1.45 13.25
CA PRO A 121 3.82 1.02 11.90
C PRO A 121 4.29 -0.43 11.62
N ASP A 122 5.41 -0.87 12.21
CA ASP A 122 5.91 -2.24 12.05
C ASP A 122 4.99 -3.31 12.64
N HIS A 123 4.19 -2.98 13.66
CA HIS A 123 3.23 -3.92 14.23
C HIS A 123 2.09 -4.26 13.26
N CYS A 124 1.76 -3.34 12.34
CA CYS A 124 0.79 -3.61 11.28
C CYS A 124 1.29 -4.75 10.38
N LEU A 125 2.60 -4.87 10.13
CA LEU A 125 3.16 -5.87 9.21
C LEU A 125 3.04 -7.33 9.69
N THR A 126 2.61 -7.55 10.93
CA THR A 126 2.65 -8.88 11.57
C THR A 126 1.35 -9.65 11.42
N ASP A 127 0.20 -8.97 11.53
CA ASP A 127 -1.12 -9.61 11.52
C ASP A 127 -2.19 -8.61 11.04
N GLN A 128 -3.07 -9.08 10.16
CA GLN A 128 -4.10 -8.24 9.56
C GLN A 128 -5.08 -7.66 10.58
N ARG A 129 -5.48 -8.43 11.61
CA ARG A 129 -6.40 -7.93 12.66
C ARG A 129 -5.71 -6.88 13.53
N ILE A 130 -4.42 -7.08 13.83
CA ILE A 130 -3.62 -6.08 14.54
C ILE A 130 -3.55 -4.80 13.71
N CYS A 131 -3.31 -4.91 12.40
CA CYS A 131 -3.29 -3.74 11.53
C CYS A 131 -4.66 -3.04 11.46
N SER A 132 -5.77 -3.76 11.24
CA SER A 132 -7.12 -3.17 11.25
C SER A 132 -7.41 -2.45 12.58
N ALA A 133 -7.02 -3.02 13.72
CA ALA A 133 -7.17 -2.37 15.02
C ALA A 133 -6.26 -1.14 15.20
N ALA A 134 -5.08 -1.10 14.57
CA ALA A 134 -4.21 0.06 14.57
C ALA A 134 -4.79 1.20 13.70
N ILE A 135 -5.31 0.87 12.51
CA ILE A 135 -6.00 1.82 11.63
C ILE A 135 -7.19 2.46 12.34
N LEU A 136 -8.02 1.67 13.02
CA LEU A 136 -9.17 2.18 13.79
C LEU A 136 -8.75 3.11 14.93
N ARG A 137 -7.60 2.83 15.59
CA ARG A 137 -7.06 3.68 16.65
C ARG A 137 -6.45 4.98 16.14
N ALA A 138 -5.79 4.96 14.97
CA ALA A 138 -5.26 6.15 14.33
C ALA A 138 -6.38 7.15 13.98
N GLY A 139 -7.58 6.64 13.68
CA GLY A 139 -8.77 7.47 13.47
C GLY A 139 -8.83 8.08 12.06
N PRO A 140 -9.75 9.02 11.83
CA PRO A 140 -9.96 9.60 10.50
C PRO A 140 -8.84 10.58 10.13
N THR A 141 -8.37 10.49 8.89
CA THR A 141 -7.29 11.35 8.35
C THR A 141 -7.78 12.71 7.81
N ARG A 142 -9.10 12.99 7.86
CA ARG A 142 -9.73 14.12 7.17
C ARG A 142 -9.31 15.50 7.68
N GLU A 143 -8.91 15.60 8.94
CA GLU A 143 -8.60 16.88 9.58
C GLU A 143 -7.11 17.27 9.45
N ASP A 144 -6.27 16.35 8.98
CA ASP A 144 -4.83 16.56 8.84
C ASP A 144 -4.48 17.12 7.46
N ALA A 145 -4.77 18.41 7.26
CA ALA A 145 -4.51 19.11 6.01
C ALA A 145 -3.02 19.24 5.68
N GLU A 146 -2.14 19.23 6.70
CA GLU A 146 -0.70 19.26 6.52
C GLU A 146 -0.18 17.91 6.02
N GLY A 147 -0.57 16.82 6.69
CA GLY A 147 -0.27 15.46 6.24
C GLY A 147 -0.76 15.21 4.82
N LEU A 148 -1.97 15.68 4.49
CA LEU A 148 -2.52 15.53 3.13
C LEU A 148 -1.63 16.22 2.10
N ARG A 149 -1.19 17.45 2.37
CA ARG A 149 -0.32 18.21 1.46
C ARG A 149 1.02 17.48 1.26
N GLN A 150 1.59 16.94 2.32
CA GLN A 150 2.84 16.18 2.25
C GLN A 150 2.70 14.90 1.41
N VAL A 151 1.62 14.15 1.59
CA VAL A 151 1.33 12.94 0.79
C VAL A 151 1.15 13.30 -0.70
N VAL A 152 0.35 14.32 -1.00
CA VAL A 152 0.12 14.77 -2.39
C VAL A 152 1.43 15.21 -3.04
N GLN A 153 2.23 16.02 -2.35
CA GLN A 153 3.52 16.47 -2.87
C GLN A 153 4.48 15.30 -3.12
N ARG A 154 4.52 14.32 -2.21
CA ARG A 154 5.32 13.10 -2.38
C ARG A 154 4.89 12.32 -3.62
N PHE A 155 3.58 12.13 -3.82
CA PHE A 155 3.04 11.43 -4.99
C PHE A 155 3.32 12.19 -6.30
N GLN A 156 3.13 13.51 -6.34
CA GLN A 156 3.45 14.33 -7.51
C GLN A 156 4.96 14.33 -7.83
N SER A 157 5.82 14.39 -6.81
CA SER A 157 7.27 14.32 -7.00
C SER A 157 7.74 12.97 -7.55
N ALA A 158 6.97 11.90 -7.29
CA ALA A 158 7.16 10.58 -7.87
C ALA A 158 6.55 10.44 -9.28
N GLY A 159 5.88 11.49 -9.78
CA GLY A 159 5.27 11.55 -11.11
C GLY A 159 3.90 10.87 -11.21
N LEU A 160 3.20 10.69 -10.08
CA LEU A 160 1.82 10.22 -10.11
C LEU A 160 0.88 11.33 -10.59
N ASP A 161 -0.03 10.99 -11.50
CA ASP A 161 -1.06 11.92 -11.98
C ASP A 161 -2.22 12.01 -10.97
N LEU A 162 -2.31 13.16 -10.29
CA LEU A 162 -3.38 13.50 -9.35
C LEU A 162 -4.35 14.56 -9.92
N SER A 163 -4.26 14.89 -11.21
CA SER A 163 -5.04 15.98 -11.84
C SER A 163 -6.56 15.71 -11.79
N ALA A 164 -6.98 14.46 -11.61
CA ALA A 164 -8.38 14.08 -11.40
C ALA A 164 -8.98 14.64 -10.09
N PHE A 165 -8.15 15.13 -9.16
CA PHE A 165 -8.59 15.80 -7.93
C PHE A 165 -8.48 17.33 -7.99
N GLU A 166 -7.84 17.87 -9.03
CA GLU A 166 -7.85 19.31 -9.20
C GLU A 166 -9.28 19.73 -9.59
N PRO A 167 -9.90 20.69 -8.86
CA PRO A 167 -11.17 21.22 -9.30
C PRO A 167 -10.99 21.71 -10.73
N ALA A 168 -11.87 21.24 -11.64
CA ALA A 168 -11.82 21.62 -13.05
C ALA A 168 -11.59 23.14 -13.12
N ALA A 169 -10.44 23.54 -13.67
CA ALA A 169 -10.10 24.95 -13.79
C ALA A 169 -11.30 25.66 -14.41
N THR A 170 -11.92 26.57 -13.67
CA THR A 170 -13.04 27.36 -14.17
C THR A 170 -12.54 28.07 -15.42
N PRO A 171 -13.14 27.83 -16.60
CA PRO A 171 -12.70 28.52 -17.80
C PRO A 171 -12.83 30.04 -17.59
N PRO A 172 -11.85 30.84 -18.05
CA PRO A 172 -11.92 32.29 -17.89
C PRO A 172 -13.19 32.82 -18.59
N PRO A 173 -13.86 33.85 -18.02
CA PRO A 173 -15.00 34.47 -18.68
C PRO A 173 -14.56 35.04 -20.04
N ALA A 174 -15.39 34.79 -21.05
CA ALA A 174 -15.24 35.32 -22.41
C ALA A 174 -15.32 36.85 -22.46
#